data_AF-A0A521AD38-F1
#
_entry.id   AF-A0A521AD38-F1
#
_cell.length_a   1.000
_cell.length_b   1.000
_cell.length_c   1.000
_cell.angle_alpha   90.00
_cell.angle_beta   90.00
_cell.angle_gamma   90.00
#
_symmetry.space_group_name_H-M   'P 1'
#
loop_
_entity.id
_entity.type
_entity.pdbx_description
1 polymer ?
#
loop_
_entity_poly.entity_id
_entity_poly.type
_entity_poly.pdbx_seq_one_letter_code
_entity_poly.pdbx_strand_id
1 'polypeptide(L)'
;MKLSIISLLLLVSIISRAQIPVNERDVNFDLRIVADKLSDPWSIVIAPDQYIWATEAKGYRVLRINPSNGEKQQLLDLNSEKNFGRYDKIPDHIDHGKPWP
;
A
#
# COMPACT_ATOMS: atom_id res chain seq x y z
N MET A 1 -18.79 50.88 -3.63
CA MET A 1 -17.72 49.92 -3.28
C MET A 1 -18.11 48.90 -2.21
N LYS A 2 -18.76 49.26 -1.09
CA LYS A 2 -19.12 48.26 -0.05
C LYS A 2 -20.24 47.30 -0.47
N LEU A 3 -21.30 47.78 -1.15
CA LEU A 3 -22.38 46.91 -1.65
C LEU A 3 -21.94 45.97 -2.79
N SER A 4 -21.00 46.39 -3.64
CA SER A 4 -20.51 45.58 -4.76
C SER A 4 -19.70 44.37 -4.28
N ILE A 5 -18.97 44.49 -3.16
CA ILE A 5 -18.21 43.38 -2.56
C ILE A 5 -19.17 42.34 -1.97
N ILE A 6 -20.24 42.78 -1.28
CA ILE A 6 -21.25 41.88 -0.71
C ILE A 6 -21.99 41.13 -1.82
N SER A 7 -22.36 41.82 -2.91
CA SER A 7 -23.01 41.19 -4.06
C SER A 7 -22.10 40.16 -4.75
N LEU A 8 -20.78 40.42 -4.80
CA LEU A 8 -19.81 39.50 -5.38
C LEU A 8 -19.62 38.25 -4.50
N LEU A 9 -19.56 38.41 -3.18
CA LEU A 9 -19.46 37.30 -2.24
C LEU A 9 -20.71 36.41 -2.25
N LEU A 10 -21.90 37.01 -2.36
CA LEU A 10 -23.14 36.27 -2.56
C LEU A 10 -23.12 35.48 -3.88
N LEU A 11 -22.63 36.08 -4.97
CA LEU A 11 -22.50 35.39 -6.25
C LEU A 11 -21.56 34.17 -6.18
N VAL A 12 -20.41 34.32 -5.52
CA VAL A 12 -19.42 33.23 -5.35
C VAL A 12 -19.98 32.09 -4.48
N SER A 13 -20.83 32.41 -3.50
CA SER A 13 -21.48 31.40 -2.66
C SER A 13 -22.47 30.52 -3.43
N ILE A 14 -23.14 31.08 -4.44
CA ILE A 14 -24.14 30.35 -5.25
C ILE A 14 -23.46 29.40 -6.25
N ILE A 15 -22.23 29.71 -6.66
CA ILE A 15 -21.48 28.90 -7.65
C ILE A 15 -20.66 27.80 -6.96
N SER A 16 -20.50 27.86 -5.64
CA SER A 16 -19.80 26.83 -4.87
C SER A 16 -20.64 25.55 -4.76
N ARG A 17 -20.36 24.58 -5.63
CA ARG A 17 -20.80 23.19 -5.43
C ARG A 17 -19.86 22.50 -4.46
N ALA A 18 -20.31 22.31 -3.21
CA ALA A 18 -19.48 21.72 -2.18
C ALA A 18 -19.21 20.22 -2.41
N GLN A 19 -20.17 19.46 -2.96
CA GLN A 19 -20.02 18.01 -3.14
C GLN A 19 -20.81 17.51 -4.36
N ILE A 20 -20.16 16.68 -5.18
CA ILE A 20 -20.85 15.84 -6.17
C ILE A 20 -21.23 14.56 -5.43
N PRO A 21 -22.52 14.24 -5.23
CA PRO A 21 -22.92 12.98 -4.65
C PRO A 21 -22.53 11.86 -5.63
N VAL A 22 -21.48 11.12 -5.31
CA VAL A 22 -21.12 9.91 -6.03
C VAL A 22 -21.90 8.77 -5.39
N ASN A 23 -22.77 8.14 -6.16
CA ASN A 23 -23.40 6.89 -5.76
C ASN A 23 -22.34 5.79 -5.82
N GLU A 24 -22.16 5.03 -4.74
CA GLU A 24 -21.18 3.94 -4.68
C GLU A 24 -21.38 2.90 -5.80
N ARG A 25 -22.62 2.77 -6.29
CA ARG A 25 -22.96 1.87 -7.41
C ARG A 25 -22.51 2.38 -8.79
N ASP A 26 -22.17 3.66 -8.90
CA ASP A 26 -21.74 4.30 -10.15
C ASP A 26 -20.21 4.39 -10.25
N VAL A 27 -19.47 3.90 -9.23
CA VAL A 27 -18.01 3.87 -9.23
C VAL A 27 -17.51 2.61 -9.94
N ASN A 28 -16.97 2.79 -11.14
CA ASN A 28 -16.27 1.74 -11.86
C ASN A 28 -14.77 1.83 -11.58
N PHE A 29 -14.17 0.71 -11.18
CA PHE A 29 -12.73 0.59 -11.02
C PHE A 29 -12.16 -0.32 -12.10
N ASP A 30 -11.13 0.14 -12.78
CA ASP A 30 -10.31 -0.70 -13.63
C ASP A 30 -9.25 -1.41 -12.79
N LEU A 31 -9.15 -2.72 -12.93
CA LEU A 31 -8.13 -3.52 -12.27
C LEU A 31 -6.97 -3.79 -13.24
N ARG A 32 -5.74 -3.59 -12.77
CA ARG A 32 -4.53 -4.02 -13.47
C ARG A 32 -3.58 -4.72 -12.52
N ILE A 33 -3.02 -5.84 -12.98
CA ILE A 33 -1.92 -6.52 -12.29
C ILE A 33 -0.65 -5.70 -12.52
N VAL A 34 -0.09 -5.13 -11.44
CA VAL A 34 1.15 -4.35 -11.49
C VAL A 34 2.37 -5.25 -11.38
N ALA A 35 2.33 -6.24 -10.48
CA ALA A 35 3.38 -7.23 -10.34
C ALA A 35 2.79 -8.58 -9.92
N ASP A 36 3.38 -9.65 -10.46
CA ASP A 36 3.07 -11.04 -10.12
C ASP A 36 4.34 -11.79 -9.71
N LYS A 37 4.13 -13.08 -9.36
CA LYS A 37 5.20 -14.06 -9.04
C LYS A 37 6.10 -13.61 -7.88
N LEU A 38 5.49 -12.96 -6.89
CA LEU A 38 6.11 -12.59 -5.63
C LEU A 38 6.10 -13.79 -4.66
N SER A 39 7.11 -13.85 -3.81
CA SER A 39 7.29 -14.91 -2.81
C SER A 39 6.59 -14.57 -1.51
N ASP A 40 5.25 -14.70 -1.52
CA ASP A 40 4.38 -14.41 -0.38
C ASP A 40 4.46 -12.93 0.06
N PRO A 41 3.96 -12.00 -0.78
CA PRO A 41 4.05 -10.57 -0.49
C PRO A 41 3.29 -10.24 0.80
N TRP A 42 3.92 -9.49 1.69
CA TRP A 42 3.40 -9.26 3.04
C TRP A 42 2.97 -7.83 3.30
N SER A 43 3.78 -6.85 2.89
CA SER A 43 3.48 -5.42 3.07
C SER A 43 3.83 -4.64 1.83
N ILE A 44 3.09 -3.57 1.58
CA ILE A 44 3.32 -2.64 0.46
C ILE A 44 3.22 -1.18 0.93
N VAL A 45 3.99 -0.30 0.30
CA VAL A 45 3.90 1.16 0.49
C VAL A 45 4.26 1.87 -0.81
N ILE A 46 3.67 3.04 -1.05
CA ILE A 46 4.18 3.99 -2.05
C ILE A 46 5.32 4.77 -1.41
N ALA A 47 6.54 4.55 -1.87
CA ALA A 47 7.72 5.19 -1.31
C ALA A 47 7.92 6.63 -1.86
N PRO A 48 8.77 7.45 -1.21
CA PRO A 48 9.04 8.83 -1.66
C PRO A 48 9.58 8.96 -3.09
N ASP A 49 10.15 7.88 -3.65
CA ASP A 49 10.64 7.82 -5.02
C ASP A 49 9.54 7.51 -6.05
N GLN A 50 8.27 7.42 -5.62
CA GLN A 50 7.08 7.08 -6.41
C GLN A 50 7.03 5.63 -6.90
N TYR A 51 7.85 4.73 -6.35
CA TYR A 51 7.76 3.30 -6.62
C TYR A 51 6.98 2.61 -5.51
N ILE A 52 6.43 1.43 -5.82
CA ILE A 52 5.87 0.55 -4.80
C ILE A 52 7.03 -0.17 -4.14
N TRP A 53 7.17 -0.07 -2.82
CA TRP A 53 8.06 -0.94 -2.06
C TRP A 53 7.24 -2.08 -1.47
N ALA A 54 7.70 -3.32 -1.65
CA ALA A 54 7.04 -4.52 -1.17
C ALA A 54 8.00 -5.41 -0.40
N THR A 55 7.51 -6.06 0.65
CA THR A 55 8.26 -7.09 1.40
C THR A 55 7.72 -8.48 1.08
N GLU A 56 8.61 -9.46 1.05
CA GLU A 56 8.27 -10.86 0.80
C GLU A 56 8.54 -11.72 2.04
N ALA A 57 7.51 -12.37 2.58
CA ALA A 57 7.62 -13.18 3.80
C ALA A 57 8.37 -14.50 3.58
N LYS A 58 8.24 -15.10 2.40
CA LYS A 58 8.98 -16.34 2.06
C LYS A 58 10.29 -16.07 1.34
N GLY A 59 10.36 -14.96 0.60
CA GLY A 59 11.56 -14.56 -0.14
C GLY A 59 12.63 -13.92 0.76
N TYR A 60 12.21 -13.29 1.86
CA TYR A 60 13.04 -12.46 2.74
C TYR A 60 13.69 -11.28 2.01
N ARG A 61 12.95 -10.68 1.07
CA ARG A 61 13.44 -9.60 0.21
C ARG A 61 12.60 -8.33 0.36
N VAL A 62 13.23 -7.21 0.07
CA VAL A 62 12.55 -5.93 -0.19
C VAL A 62 12.66 -5.64 -1.69
N LEU A 63 11.52 -5.45 -2.33
CA LEU A 63 11.40 -5.16 -3.75
C LEU A 63 10.94 -3.73 -3.96
N ARG A 64 11.49 -3.07 -4.96
CA ARG A 64 11.03 -1.81 -5.53
C ARG A 64 10.41 -2.10 -6.89
N ILE A 65 9.15 -1.73 -7.06
CA ILE A 65 8.33 -2.10 -8.20
C ILE A 65 7.87 -0.81 -8.89
N ASN A 66 8.15 -0.71 -10.18
CA ASN A 66 7.70 0.42 -10.98
C ASN A 66 6.18 0.31 -11.21
N PRO A 67 5.37 1.27 -10.74
CA PRO A 67 3.92 1.18 -10.84
C PRO A 67 3.44 1.25 -12.30
N SER A 68 4.19 1.87 -13.21
CA SER A 68 3.77 2.04 -14.61
C SER A 68 3.89 0.76 -15.43
N ASN A 69 4.99 0.02 -15.30
CA ASN A 69 5.33 -1.11 -16.15
C ASN A 69 5.53 -2.44 -15.40
N GLY A 70 5.51 -2.43 -14.06
CA GLY A 70 5.67 -3.64 -13.25
C GLY A 70 7.09 -4.17 -13.11
N GLU A 71 8.10 -3.43 -13.57
CA GLU A 71 9.50 -3.78 -13.40
C GLU A 71 9.84 -3.91 -11.92
N LYS A 72 10.53 -5.01 -11.54
CA LYS A 72 10.89 -5.32 -10.16
C LYS A 72 12.40 -5.23 -9.99
N GLN A 73 12.84 -4.42 -9.04
CA GLN A 73 14.22 -4.33 -8.59
C GLN A 73 14.31 -4.85 -7.14
N GLN A 74 15.26 -5.74 -6.86
CA GLN A 74 15.57 -6.15 -5.49
C GLN A 74 16.42 -5.07 -4.82
N LEU A 75 15.91 -4.49 -3.74
CA LEU A 75 16.64 -3.49 -2.94
C LEU A 75 17.46 -4.14 -1.82
N LEU A 76 16.93 -5.21 -1.24
CA LEU A 76 17.55 -5.90 -0.12
C LEU A 76 17.23 -7.39 -0.21
N ASP A 77 18.24 -8.21 0.09
CA ASP A 77 18.13 -9.65 0.28
C ASP A 77 18.55 -9.99 1.70
N LEU A 78 17.66 -10.60 2.48
CA LEU A 78 17.93 -11.09 3.82
C LEU A 78 17.82 -12.61 3.89
N ASN A 79 17.80 -13.31 2.75
CA ASN A 79 17.65 -14.76 2.75
C ASN A 79 18.80 -15.46 3.49
N SER A 80 20.04 -14.94 3.34
CA SER A 80 21.22 -15.41 4.06
C SER A 80 21.20 -15.09 5.55
N GLU A 81 20.45 -14.06 5.96
CA GLU A 81 20.39 -13.57 7.35
C GLU A 81 19.33 -14.32 8.18
N LYS A 82 18.72 -15.35 7.61
CA LYS A 82 17.74 -16.18 8.30
C LYS A 82 18.36 -16.90 9.49
N ASN A 83 18.05 -16.39 10.67
CA ASN A 83 18.53 -16.89 11.96
C ASN A 83 17.48 -17.72 12.73
N PHE A 84 16.20 -17.65 12.36
CA PHE A 84 15.15 -18.31 13.11
C PHE A 84 15.06 -19.81 12.81
N GLY A 85 14.91 -20.59 13.88
CA GLY A 85 14.70 -22.03 13.82
C GLY A 85 13.36 -22.41 13.18
N ARG A 86 13.22 -23.70 12.89
CA ARG A 86 11.93 -24.29 12.57
C ARG A 86 11.06 -24.24 13.82
N TYR A 87 10.08 -23.34 13.86
CA TYR A 87 9.16 -23.16 14.99
C TYR A 87 8.40 -24.45 15.37
N ASP A 88 8.33 -25.44 14.48
CA ASP A 88 7.71 -26.76 14.68
C ASP A 88 8.63 -27.75 15.38
N LYS A 89 9.88 -27.37 15.55
CA LYS A 89 10.92 -28.17 16.21
C LYS A 89 11.51 -27.45 17.40
N ILE A 90 11.00 -26.27 17.75
CA ILE A 90 11.43 -25.57 18.95
C ILE A 90 10.84 -26.35 20.13
N PRO A 91 11.64 -26.82 21.09
CA PRO A 91 11.11 -27.50 22.26
C PRO A 91 10.24 -26.56 23.11
N ASP A 92 9.16 -27.10 23.68
CA ASP A 92 8.21 -26.34 24.52
C ASP A 92 8.85 -25.54 25.66
N HIS A 93 9.99 -26.01 26.18
CA HIS A 93 10.70 -25.30 27.25
C HIS A 93 11.37 -23.99 26.77
N ILE A 94 11.53 -23.80 25.46
CA ILE A 94 12.10 -22.61 24.83
C ILE A 94 11.02 -21.64 24.37
N ASP A 95 9.92 -22.13 23.80
CA ASP A 95 8.83 -21.28 23.26
C ASP A 95 7.60 -21.16 24.17
N HIS A 96 7.61 -21.85 25.31
CA HIS A 96 6.52 -21.94 26.27
C HIS A 96 5.27 -22.65 25.72
N GLY A 97 5.43 -23.60 24.80
CA GLY A 97 4.34 -24.40 24.23
C GLY A 97 3.38 -23.56 23.39
N LYS A 98 3.88 -22.53 22.71
CA LYS A 98 3.04 -21.67 21.86
C LYS A 98 2.48 -22.50 20.69
N PRO A 99 1.15 -22.55 20.51
CA PRO A 99 0.56 -23.26 19.38
C PRO A 99 0.91 -22.57 18.07
N TRP A 100 1.08 -23.37 17.02
CA TRP A 100 1.26 -22.88 15.66
C TRP A 100 0.05 -22.06 15.21
N PRO A 101 0.25 -20.86 14.62
CA PRO A 101 -0.83 -20.12 13.98
C PRO A 101 -1.35 -20.81 12.71
#